data_AF-A0A0A9BQR7-F1
#
_entry.id   AF-A0A0A9BQR7-F1
#
_cell.length_a   1.000
_cell.length_b   1.000
_cell.length_c   1.000
_cell.angle_alpha   90.00
_cell.angle_beta   90.00
_cell.angle_gamma   90.00
#
_symmetry.space_group_name_H-M   'P 1'
#
loop_
_entity.id
_entity.type
_entity.pdbx_description
1 polymer ?
#
loop_
_entity_poly.entity_id
_entity_poly.type
_entity_poly.pdbx_seq_one_letter_code
_entity_poly.pdbx_strand_id
1 'polypeptide(L)'
;MDGIVLLGEDINKIVAVQQERKQECEKVTHAQLEMSRLQHKVAKEQKEAKLLEVYNTLLSQDTSQMTEKAKANREKALERMELKLFVDDDEN
;
A
#
# COMPACT_ATOMS: atom_id res chain seq x y z
N MET A 1 44.13 -9.84 -39.60
CA MET A 1 42.68 -9.99 -39.88
C MET A 1 41.98 -10.62 -38.67
N ASP A 2 42.59 -11.61 -38.00
CA ASP A 2 42.09 -12.24 -36.76
C ASP A 2 41.73 -11.29 -35.61
N GLY A 3 42.59 -10.31 -35.30
CA GLY A 3 42.35 -9.42 -34.15
C GLY A 3 41.08 -8.56 -34.27
N ILE A 4 40.65 -8.22 -35.50
CA ILE A 4 39.42 -7.45 -35.74
C ILE A 4 38.19 -8.34 -35.55
N VAL A 5 38.27 -9.61 -35.97
CA VAL A 5 37.20 -10.60 -35.78
C VAL A 5 36.98 -10.86 -34.29
N LEU A 6 38.08 -11.08 -33.55
CA LEU A 6 38.04 -11.34 -32.10
C LEU A 6 37.47 -10.15 -31.31
N LEU A 7 37.83 -8.92 -31.70
CA LEU A 7 37.29 -7.70 -31.11
C LEU A 7 35.77 -7.57 -31.37
N GLY A 8 35.32 -7.93 -32.56
CA GLY A 8 33.90 -7.95 -32.91
C GLY A 8 33.10 -8.96 -32.07
N GLU A 9 33.65 -10.15 -31.84
CA GLU A 9 33.03 -11.17 -30.99
C GLU A 9 32.91 -10.71 -29.53
N ASP A 10 33.95 -10.08 -28.98
CA ASP A 10 33.94 -9.60 -27.61
C ASP A 10 32.98 -8.40 -27.42
N ILE A 11 32.89 -7.50 -28.41
CA ILE A 11 31.88 -6.43 -28.41
C ILE A 11 30.47 -7.02 -28.40
N ASN A 12 30.19 -8.04 -29.22
CA ASN A 12 28.89 -8.69 -29.26
C ASN A 12 28.52 -9.35 -27.92
N LYS A 13 29.49 -10.01 -27.26
CA LYS A 13 29.28 -10.59 -25.91
C LYS A 13 28.97 -9.49 -24.88
N ILE A 14 29.69 -8.37 -24.91
CA ILE A 14 29.45 -7.25 -24.00
C ILE A 14 28.05 -6.68 -24.20
N VAL A 15 27.62 -6.49 -25.45
CA VAL A 15 26.27 -6.01 -25.77
C VAL A 15 25.20 -6.98 -25.26
N ALA A 16 25.39 -8.28 -25.47
CA ALA A 16 24.45 -9.30 -24.97
C ALA A 16 24.30 -9.24 -23.44
N VAL A 17 25.43 -9.22 -22.71
CA VAL A 17 25.42 -9.13 -21.24
C VAL A 17 24.78 -7.83 -20.74
N GLN A 18 25.03 -6.70 -21.40
CA GLN A 18 24.39 -5.43 -21.02
C GLN A 18 22.87 -5.47 -21.24
N GLN A 19 22.43 -6.07 -22.35
CA GLN A 19 21.01 -6.21 -22.65
C GLN A 19 20.30 -7.12 -21.65
N GLU A 20 20.90 -8.26 -21.30
CA GLU A 20 20.38 -9.16 -20.28
C GLU A 20 20.27 -8.49 -18.91
N ARG A 21 21.32 -7.78 -18.48
CA ARG A 21 21.32 -7.03 -17.22
C ARG A 21 20.27 -5.93 -17.19
N LYS A 22 20.06 -5.24 -18.32
CA LYS A 22 19.02 -4.21 -18.43
C LYS A 22 17.64 -4.83 -18.25
N GLN A 23 17.36 -5.94 -18.93
CA GLN A 23 16.09 -6.66 -18.80
C GLN A 23 15.86 -7.19 -17.38
N GLU A 24 16.91 -7.71 -16.73
CA GLU A 24 16.81 -8.18 -15.34
C GLU A 24 16.55 -7.02 -14.38
N CYS A 25 17.24 -5.89 -14.54
CA CYS A 25 17.01 -4.68 -13.75
C CYS A 25 15.58 -4.15 -13.92
N GLU A 26 15.05 -4.13 -15.15
CA GLU A 26 13.67 -3.75 -15.43
C GLU A 26 12.67 -4.68 -14.75
N LYS A 27 12.89 -6.01 -14.81
CA LYS A 27 12.04 -7.01 -14.12
C LYS A 27 12.06 -6.82 -12.61
N VAL A 28 13.24 -6.63 -12.01
CA VAL A 28 13.37 -6.40 -10.56
C VAL A 28 12.68 -5.11 -10.15
N THR A 29 12.87 -4.03 -10.90
CA THR A 29 12.22 -2.73 -10.63
C THR A 29 10.70 -2.85 -10.72
N HIS A 30 10.19 -3.57 -11.73
CA HIS A 30 8.77 -3.82 -11.86
C HIS A 30 8.20 -4.62 -10.69
N ALA A 31 8.87 -5.72 -10.31
CA ALA A 31 8.46 -6.53 -9.17
C ALA A 31 8.47 -5.72 -7.85
N GLN A 32 9.47 -4.86 -7.64
CA GLN A 32 9.52 -3.97 -6.48
C GLN A 32 8.36 -2.95 -6.46
N LEU A 33 8.02 -2.39 -7.62
CA LEU A 33 6.88 -1.48 -7.74
C LEU A 33 5.56 -2.20 -7.44
N GLU A 34 5.37 -3.41 -7.95
CA GLU A 34 4.18 -4.22 -7.66
C GLU A 34 4.09 -4.61 -6.19
N MET A 35 5.19 -5.04 -5.57
CA MET A 35 5.23 -5.31 -4.13
C MET A 35 4.85 -4.07 -3.31
N SER A 36 5.38 -2.90 -3.66
CA SER A 36 5.05 -1.64 -3.00
C SER A 36 3.56 -1.29 -3.13
N ARG A 37 2.98 -1.48 -4.32
CA ARG A 37 1.54 -1.29 -4.55
C ARG A 37 0.69 -2.23 -3.71
N LEU A 38 1.06 -3.52 -3.66
CA LEU A 38 0.36 -4.51 -2.85
C LEU A 38 0.46 -4.18 -1.35
N GLN A 39 1.65 -3.82 -0.86
CA GLN A 39 1.84 -3.41 0.53
C GLN A 39 1.01 -2.17 0.88
N HIS A 40 0.94 -1.19 -0.02
CA HIS A 40 0.11 -0.01 0.18
C HIS A 40 -1.38 -0.39 0.29
N LYS A 41 -1.86 -1.28 -0.58
CA LYS A 41 -3.24 -1.79 -0.53
C LYS A 41 -3.52 -2.52 0.79
N VAL A 42 -2.64 -3.43 1.20
CA VAL A 42 -2.75 -4.14 2.48
C VAL A 42 -2.77 -3.17 3.66
N ALA A 43 -1.90 -2.16 3.67
CA ALA A 43 -1.87 -1.15 4.73
C ALA A 43 -3.17 -0.32 4.78
N LYS A 44 -3.77 -0.02 3.63
CA LYS A 44 -5.08 0.66 3.54
C LYS A 44 -6.19 -0.22 4.13
N GLU A 45 -6.29 -1.47 3.69
CA GLU A 45 -7.29 -2.42 4.19
C GLU A 45 -7.14 -2.70 5.69
N GLN A 46 -5.90 -2.84 6.19
CA GLN A 46 -5.62 -3.00 7.62
C GLN A 46 -6.05 -1.78 8.45
N LYS A 47 -5.82 -0.57 7.92
CA LYS A 47 -6.26 0.67 8.57
C LYS A 47 -7.79 0.75 8.64
N GLU A 48 -8.48 0.37 7.58
CA GLU A 48 -9.96 0.33 7.53
C GLU A 48 -10.52 -0.71 8.50
N ALA A 49 -9.97 -1.94 8.49
CA ALA A 49 -10.35 -2.99 9.43
C ALA A 49 -10.17 -2.56 10.90
N LYS A 50 -9.04 -1.92 11.23
CA LYS A 50 -8.79 -1.39 12.58
C LYS A 50 -9.73 -0.25 12.95
N LEU A 51 -10.13 0.58 11.98
CA LEU A 51 -11.09 1.65 12.22
C LEU A 51 -12.48 1.09 12.55
N LEU A 52 -12.92 0.05 11.83
CA LEU A 52 -14.16 -0.68 12.11
C LEU A 52 -14.13 -1.38 13.47
N GLU A 53 -13.01 -2.01 13.83
CA GLU A 53 -12.82 -2.63 15.15
C GLU A 53 -12.97 -1.61 16.29
N VAL A 54 -12.33 -0.45 16.17
CA VAL A 54 -12.44 0.64 17.15
C VAL A 54 -13.86 1.19 17.21
N TYR A 55 -14.53 1.33 16.06
CA TYR A 55 -15.91 1.79 15.99
C TYR A 55 -16.86 0.83 16.73
N ASN A 56 -16.75 -0.47 16.46
CA ASN A 56 -17.52 -1.51 17.16
C ASN A 56 -17.26 -1.51 18.66
N THR A 57 -15.99 -1.38 19.05
CA THR A 57 -15.60 -1.28 20.47
C THR A 57 -16.27 -0.08 21.13
N LEU A 58 -16.20 1.09 20.48
CA LEU A 58 -16.80 2.31 20.99
C LEU A 58 -18.32 2.18 21.11
N LEU A 59 -18.99 1.57 20.12
CA LEU A 59 -20.43 1.28 20.13
C LEU A 59 -20.84 0.37 21.29
N SER A 60 -20.08 -0.70 21.54
CA SER A 60 -20.36 -1.68 22.60
C SER A 60 -19.93 -1.26 24.01
N GLN A 61 -19.19 -0.14 24.13
CA GLN A 61 -18.67 0.33 25.40
C GLN A 61 -19.80 0.67 26.37
N ASP A 62 -19.69 0.21 27.63
CA ASP A 62 -20.63 0.59 28.68
C ASP A 62 -20.56 2.10 28.96
N THR A 63 -21.72 2.75 28.92
CA THR A 63 -21.87 4.20 29.15
C THR A 63 -22.56 4.51 30.47
N SER A 64 -22.89 3.50 31.27
CA SER A 64 -23.63 3.65 32.53
C SER A 64 -22.95 4.59 33.53
N GLN A 65 -21.60 4.56 33.59
CA GLN A 65 -20.79 5.38 34.49
C GLN A 65 -20.19 6.63 33.82
N MET A 66 -20.52 6.91 32.56
CA MET A 66 -19.98 8.07 31.84
C MET A 66 -20.71 9.35 32.23
N THR A 67 -19.96 10.43 32.42
CA THR A 67 -20.53 11.78 32.58
C THR A 67 -21.18 12.25 31.27
N GLU A 68 -22.12 13.20 31.34
CA GLU A 68 -22.77 13.76 30.13
C GLU A 68 -21.75 14.33 29.13
N LYS A 69 -20.71 15.01 29.63
CA LYS A 69 -19.61 15.50 28.79
C LYS A 69 -18.86 14.38 28.07
N ALA A 70 -18.63 13.25 28.75
CA ALA A 70 -17.98 12.09 28.15
C ALA A 70 -18.88 11.42 27.10
N LYS A 71 -20.20 11.35 27.34
CA LYS A 71 -21.19 10.84 26.37
C LYS A 71 -21.23 11.72 25.11
N ALA A 72 -21.31 13.04 25.28
CA ALA A 72 -21.31 13.99 24.15
C ALA A 72 -20.00 13.92 23.32
N ASN A 73 -18.85 13.73 23.97
CA ASN A 73 -17.59 13.54 23.27
C ASN A 73 -17.54 12.21 22.50
N ARG A 74 -18.10 11.14 23.09
CA ARG A 74 -18.22 9.83 22.42
C ARG A 74 -19.13 9.91 21.20
N GLU A 75 -20.27 10.58 21.32
CA GLU A 75 -21.21 10.76 20.21
C GLU A 75 -20.57 11.53 19.05
N LYS A 76 -19.84 12.61 19.33
CA LYS A 76 -19.03 13.33 18.32
C LYS A 76 -17.94 12.45 17.70
N ALA A 77 -17.34 11.54 18.47
CA ALA A 77 -16.34 10.63 17.94
C ALA A 77 -16.97 9.57 17.01
N LEU A 78 -18.14 9.03 17.37
CA LEU A 78 -18.92 8.12 16.53
C LEU A 78 -19.34 8.79 15.23
N GLU A 79 -19.91 10.00 15.29
CA GLU A 79 -20.33 10.77 14.11
C GLU A 79 -19.16 11.01 13.15
N ARG A 80 -17.99 11.40 13.67
CA ARG A 80 -16.78 11.57 12.85
C ARG A 80 -16.26 10.27 12.24
N MET A 81 -16.41 9.16 12.95
CA MET A 81 -16.02 7.84 12.43
C MET A 81 -17.00 7.35 11.37
N GLU A 82 -18.31 7.56 11.56
CA GLU A 82 -19.35 7.23 10.58
C GLU A 82 -19.16 8.01 9.28
N LEU A 83 -18.93 9.32 9.36
CA LEU A 83 -18.62 10.12 8.18
C LEU A 83 -17.42 9.54 7.42
N LYS A 84 -16.37 9.13 8.13
CA LYS A 84 -15.15 8.59 7.51
C LYS A 84 -15.28 7.16 7.00
N LEU A 85 -16.18 6.36 7.58
CA LEU A 85 -16.39 4.96 7.21
C LEU A 85 -17.41 4.80 6.09
N PHE A 86 -18.38 5.72 5.99
CA PHE A 86 -19.58 5.53 5.15
C PHE A 86 -19.84 6.65 4.15
N VAL A 87 -19.19 7.83 4.22
CA VAL A 87 -19.42 8.92 3.24
C VAL A 87 -18.52 8.79 2.01
N ASP A 88 -17.41 8.06 2.09
CA ASP A 88 -16.55 7.78 0.92
C ASP A 88 -17.19 6.76 -0.06
N ASP A 89 -18.37 6.19 0.24
CA ASP A 89 -19.10 5.24 -0.64
C ASP A 89 -20.06 5.93 -1.64
N ASP A 90 -20.31 7.25 -1.52
CA ASP A 90 -21.24 8.00 -2.39
C ASP A 90 -20.57 8.63 -3.65
N GLU A 91 -19.27 8.45 -3.87
CA GLU A 91 -18.57 8.88 -5.10
C GLU A 91 -18.27 7.70 -6.04
N ASN A 92 -19.30 6.98 -6.47
CA ASN A 92 -19.22 5.98 -7.54
C ASN A 92 -20.24 6.25 -8.66
#